data_AF-A2FF68-F1
#
_entry.id   AF-A2FF68-F1
#
_cell.length_a   1.000
_cell.length_b   1.000
_cell.length_c   1.000
_cell.angle_alpha   90.00
_cell.angle_beta   90.00
_cell.angle_gamma   90.00
#
_symmetry.space_group_name_H-M   'P 1'
#
loop_
_entity.id
_entity.type
_entity.pdbx_description
1 polymer ?
#
loop_
_entity_poly.entity_id
_entity_poly.type
_entity_poly.pdbx_seq_one_letter_code
_entity_poly.pdbx_strand_id
1 'polypeptide(L)'
;MMSKREQFRKYLEAGNVIETLNKAMFSIHSEDPRPADPLAFIREVIGAPPAENVDALIRKNQDLHARVIMLRNQLDMLNSK
;
A
#
# COMPACT_ATOMS: atom_id res chain seq x y z
N MET A 1 -17.42 -32.31 -17.91
CA MET A 1 -16.76 -31.74 -16.72
C MET A 1 -16.08 -30.45 -17.14
N MET A 2 -16.21 -29.35 -16.38
CA MET A 2 -15.45 -28.13 -16.68
C MET A 2 -13.96 -28.36 -16.44
N SER A 3 -13.11 -27.85 -17.34
CA SER A 3 -11.66 -27.92 -17.17
C SER A 3 -11.20 -27.10 -15.95
N LYS A 4 -10.03 -27.42 -15.38
CA LYS A 4 -9.44 -26.63 -14.28
C LYS A 4 -9.31 -25.15 -14.64
N ARG A 5 -8.98 -24.84 -15.90
CA ARG A 5 -8.85 -23.47 -16.41
C ARG A 5 -10.19 -22.72 -16.38
N GLU A 6 -11.27 -23.37 -16.82
CA GLU A 6 -12.61 -22.77 -16.81
C GLU A 6 -13.12 -22.55 -15.39
N GLN A 7 -12.86 -23.50 -14.47
CA GLN A 7 -13.22 -23.35 -13.06
C GLN A 7 -12.51 -22.14 -12.42
N PHE A 8 -11.20 -21.98 -12.68
CA PHE A 8 -10.44 -20.83 -12.19
C PHE A 8 -10.93 -19.51 -12.78
N ARG A 9 -11.21 -19.49 -14.09
CA ARG A 9 -11.79 -18.31 -14.73
C ARG A 9 -13.12 -17.90 -14.10
N LYS A 10 -14.04 -18.85 -13.90
CA LYS A 10 -15.33 -18.60 -13.25
C LYS A 10 -15.18 -18.11 -11.82
N TYR A 11 -14.20 -18.62 -11.07
CA TYR A 11 -13.89 -18.13 -9.73
C TYR A 11 -13.50 -16.65 -9.74
N LEU A 12 -12.62 -16.24 -10.66
CA LEU A 12 -12.23 -14.83 -10.79
C LEU A 12 -13.38 -13.93 -11.26
N GLU A 13 -14.21 -14.42 -12.18
CA GLU A 13 -15.41 -13.72 -12.65
C GLU A 13 -16.42 -13.54 -11.51
N ALA A 14 -16.67 -14.60 -10.72
CA ALA A 14 -17.58 -14.53 -9.56
C ALA A 14 -17.12 -13.55 -8.48
N GLY A 15 -15.80 -13.34 -8.34
CA GLY A 15 -15.23 -12.35 -7.43
C GLY A 15 -15.05 -10.96 -8.03
N ASN A 16 -15.59 -10.66 -9.22
CA ASN A 16 -15.40 -9.40 -9.97
C ASN A 16 -13.93 -9.00 -10.20
N VAL A 17 -12.98 -9.95 -10.09
CA VAL A 17 -11.55 -9.68 -10.22
C VAL A 17 -11.24 -9.20 -11.63
N ILE A 18 -11.82 -9.87 -12.64
CA ILE A 18 -11.60 -9.55 -14.05
C ILE A 18 -12.12 -8.14 -14.38
N GLU A 19 -13.31 -7.79 -13.92
CA GLU A 19 -13.92 -6.48 -14.14
C GLU A 19 -13.11 -5.36 -13.45
N THR A 20 -12.69 -5.59 -12.21
CA THR A 20 -11.90 -4.64 -11.42
C THR A 20 -10.55 -4.37 -12.09
N LEU A 21 -9.84 -5.41 -12.52
CA LEU A 21 -8.57 -5.27 -13.23
C LEU A 21 -8.75 -4.57 -14.58
N ASN A 22 -9.79 -4.91 -15.34
CA ASN A 22 -10.08 -4.21 -16.60
C ASN A 22 -10.30 -2.72 -16.38
N LYS A 23 -11.11 -2.33 -15.38
CA LYS A 23 -11.34 -0.92 -15.03
C LYS A 23 -10.04 -0.20 -14.66
N ALA A 24 -9.17 -0.85 -13.87
CA ALA A 24 -7.86 -0.29 -13.52
C ALA A 24 -6.98 -0.06 -14.76
N MET A 25 -6.94 -1.04 -15.67
CA MET A 25 -6.20 -0.93 -16.94
C MET A 25 -6.76 0.16 -17.87
N PHE A 26 -8.09 0.31 -17.95
CA PHE A 26 -8.70 1.40 -18.72
C PHE A 26 -8.41 2.77 -18.08
N SER A 27 -8.47 2.86 -16.76
CA SER A 27 -8.23 4.11 -16.04
C SER A 27 -6.81 4.62 -16.27
N ILE A 28 -5.80 3.73 -16.13
CA ILE A 28 -4.40 4.14 -16.33
C ILE A 28 -4.06 4.41 -17.80
N HIS A 29 -4.72 3.73 -18.74
CA HIS A 29 -4.56 4.00 -20.17
C HIS A 29 -5.14 5.37 -20.57
N SER A 30 -6.16 5.84 -19.84
CA SER A 30 -6.88 7.09 -20.15
C SER A 30 -6.29 8.33 -19.45
N GLU A 31 -5.40 8.14 -18.48
CA GLU A 31 -4.72 9.23 -17.75
C GLU A 31 -3.70 9.96 -18.64
N ASP A 32 -3.86 11.29 -18.73
CA ASP A 32 -2.91 12.20 -19.35
C ASP A 32 -2.81 13.49 -18.49
N PRO A 33 -1.65 13.80 -17.88
CA PRO A 33 -0.37 13.10 -18.01
C PRO A 33 -0.35 11.75 -17.29
N ARG A 34 0.44 10.81 -17.82
CA ARG A 34 0.59 9.47 -17.21
C ARG A 34 1.09 9.57 -15.76
N PRO A 35 0.57 8.74 -14.84
CA PRO A 35 1.02 8.75 -13.46
C PRO A 35 2.49 8.36 -13.35
N ALA A 36 3.22 9.05 -12.46
CA ALA A 36 4.63 8.77 -12.19
C ALA A 36 4.85 7.39 -11.52
N ASP A 37 3.86 6.92 -10.75
CA ASP A 37 3.81 5.57 -10.17
C ASP A 37 2.53 4.84 -10.62
N PRO A 38 2.60 4.08 -11.73
CA PRO A 38 1.50 3.27 -12.25
C PRO A 38 0.89 2.30 -11.22
N LEU A 39 1.71 1.74 -10.33
CA LEU A 39 1.27 0.73 -9.39
C LEU A 39 0.53 1.37 -8.22
N ALA A 40 1.01 2.52 -7.73
CA ALA A 40 0.27 3.31 -6.74
C ALA A 40 -1.09 3.76 -7.28
N PHE A 41 -1.13 4.23 -8.54
CA PHE A 41 -2.38 4.60 -9.20
C PHE A 41 -3.36 3.43 -9.30
N ILE A 42 -2.91 2.25 -9.76
CA ILE A 42 -3.78 1.06 -9.83
C ILE A 42 -4.31 0.66 -8.45
N ARG A 43 -3.46 0.73 -7.40
CA ARG A 43 -3.89 0.45 -6.01
C ARG A 43 -5.01 1.39 -5.58
N GLU A 44 -4.89 2.67 -5.88
CA GLU A 44 -5.92 3.66 -5.61
C GLU A 44 -7.23 3.33 -6.35
N VAL A 45 -7.16 3.05 -7.65
CA VAL A 45 -8.34 2.73 -8.48
C VAL A 45 -9.10 1.49 -7.98
N ILE A 46 -8.40 0.49 -7.45
CA ILE A 46 -9.03 -0.73 -6.92
C ILE A 46 -9.34 -0.64 -5.41
N GLY A 47 -9.07 0.51 -4.77
CA GLY A 47 -9.27 0.71 -3.33
C GLY A 47 -8.35 -0.15 -2.46
N ALA A 48 -7.22 -0.62 -3.00
CA ALA A 48 -6.23 -1.35 -2.23
C ALA A 48 -5.46 -0.38 -1.32
N PRO A 49 -5.13 -0.80 -0.09
CA PRO A 49 -4.27 0.00 0.76
C PRO A 49 -2.93 0.28 0.06
N PRO A 50 -2.30 1.44 0.35
CA PRO A 50 -0.97 1.74 -0.13
C PRO A 50 -0.04 0.59 0.22
N ALA A 51 0.90 0.27 -0.66
CA ALA A 51 1.97 -0.64 -0.27
C ALA A 51 2.67 -0.03 0.94
N GLU A 52 2.60 -0.70 2.10
CA GLU A 52 3.37 -0.27 3.26
C GLU A 52 4.84 -0.30 2.86
N ASN A 53 5.45 0.88 2.80
CA ASN A 53 6.87 0.99 2.60
C ASN A 53 7.55 0.59 3.92
N VAL A 54 7.78 -0.72 4.06
CA VAL A 54 8.36 -1.32 5.26
C VAL A 54 9.66 -0.61 5.66
N ASP A 55 10.50 -0.23 4.68
CA ASP A 55 11.73 0.51 4.94
C ASP A 55 11.47 1.91 5.52
N ALA A 56 10.46 2.63 5.01
CA ALA A 56 10.06 3.92 5.56
C ALA A 56 9.47 3.78 6.98
N LEU A 57 8.71 2.72 7.23
CA LEU A 57 8.18 2.42 8.57
C LEU A 57 9.31 2.09 9.55
N ILE A 58 10.31 1.31 9.14
CA ILE A 58 11.50 0.99 9.95
C ILE A 58 12.25 2.29 10.30
N ARG A 59 12.52 3.16 9.31
CA ARG A 59 13.19 4.45 9.55
C ARG A 59 12.42 5.33 10.52
N LYS A 60 11.09 5.45 10.34
CA LYS A 60 10.23 6.24 11.23
C LYS A 60 10.24 5.67 12.66
N ASN A 61 10.23 4.36 12.80
CA ASN A 61 10.29 3.70 14.09
C ASN A 61 11.63 3.97 14.81
N GLN A 62 12.74 3.93 14.08
CA GLN A 62 14.06 4.28 14.60
C GLN A 62 14.14 5.76 15.04
N ASP A 63 13.63 6.70 14.24
CA ASP A 63 13.60 8.13 14.61
C ASP A 63 12.76 8.37 15.87
N LEU A 64 11.59 7.73 15.96
CA LEU A 64 10.74 7.82 17.14
C LEU A 64 11.42 7.24 18.39
N HIS A 65 12.12 6.11 18.28
CA HIS A 65 12.90 5.56 19.39
C HIS A 65 13.99 6.51 19.86
N ALA A 66 14.74 7.11 18.93
CA ALA A 66 15.78 8.09 19.27
C ALA A 66 15.20 9.31 19.99
N ARG A 67 14.06 9.84 19.52
CA ARG A 67 13.33 10.94 20.17
C ARG A 67 12.85 10.57 21.58
N VAL A 68 12.30 9.36 21.76
CA VAL A 68 11.85 8.89 23.08
C VAL A 68 13.02 8.82 24.06
N ILE A 69 14.17 8.29 23.64
CA ILE A 69 15.37 8.22 24.49
C ILE A 69 15.84 9.63 24.86
N MET A 70 15.93 10.53 23.87
CA MET A 70 16.34 11.92 24.10
C MET A 70 15.42 12.63 25.10
N LEU A 71 14.11 12.55 24.90
CA LEU A 71 13.12 13.20 25.76
C LEU A 71 13.14 12.64 27.18
N ARG A 72 13.33 11.32 27.33
CA ARG A 72 13.49 10.68 28.65
C ARG A 72 14.73 11.19 29.37
N ASN A 73 15.87 11.26 28.70
CA ASN A 73 17.10 11.81 29.28
C ASN A 73 16.93 13.27 29.71
N GLN A 74 16.21 14.09 28.91
CA GLN A 74 15.90 15.47 29.27
C GLN A 74 15.01 15.57 30.51
N LEU A 75 13.99 14.72 30.61
CA LEU A 75 13.13 14.62 31.80
C LEU A 75 13.92 14.22 33.05
N ASP A 76 14.81 13.24 32.93
CA ASP A 76 15.63 12.79 34.06
C ASP A 76 16.59 13.89 34.53
N MET A 77 17.19 14.66 33.60
CA MET A 77 18.03 15.82 33.93
C MET A 77 17.25 16.96 34.59
N LEU A 78 15.99 17.16 34.21
CA LEU A 78 15.13 18.19 34.80
C LEU A 78 14.62 17.79 36.18
N ASN A 79 14.27 16.52 36.36
CA ASN A 79 13.79 15.99 37.65
C ASN A 79 14.91 15.77 38.68
N SER A 80 16.18 15.82 38.26
CA SER A 80 17.35 15.71 39.13
C SER A 80 17.96 17.07 39.53
N LYS A 81 17.34 18.18 39.11
CA LYS A 81 17.63 19.55 39.58
C LYS A 81 16.59 20.02 40.57
#